data_AF-I4D7J2-F1
#
_entry.id   AF-I4D7J2-F1
#
_cell.length_a   1.000
_cell.length_b   1.000
_cell.length_c   1.000
_cell.angle_alpha   90.00
_cell.angle_beta   90.00
_cell.angle_gamma   90.00
#
_symmetry.space_group_name_H-M   'P 1'
#
loop_
_entity.id
_entity.type
_entity.pdbx_description
1 polymer ?
#
loop_
_entity_poly.entity_id
_entity_poly.type
_entity_poly.pdbx_seq_one_letter_code
_entity_poly.pdbx_strand_id
1 'polypeptide(L)' 'MEISEQDLPSLIEEGLQLLQSGCKIQDCRCIYWFLKGKCTLDRLGLEGELVDKFRFSLELEERVKLLQTVFDQ' A
#
# COMPACT_ATOMS: atom_id res chain seq x y z
N MET A 1 -9.90 12.49 6.83
CA MET A 1 -8.71 12.63 5.97
C MET A 1 -9.22 12.56 4.53
N GLU A 2 -9.21 13.65 3.80
CA GLU A 2 -9.45 13.63 2.35
C GLU A 2 -8.20 13.09 1.67
N ILE A 3 -8.36 12.07 0.84
CA ILE A 3 -7.31 11.33 0.12
C ILE A 3 -7.77 11.59 -1.35
N SER A 4 -6.89 12.22 -2.14
CA SER A 4 -7.09 12.82 -3.49
C SER A 4 -6.63 11.87 -4.60
N GLU A 5 -7.10 11.92 -5.85
CA GLU A 5 -6.74 10.99 -6.95
C GLU A 5 -5.24 10.63 -7.16
N GLN A 6 -4.30 11.37 -6.58
CA GLN A 6 -2.86 11.07 -6.51
C GLN A 6 -2.47 10.01 -5.46
N ASP A 7 -3.41 9.48 -4.68
CA ASP A 7 -3.09 8.70 -3.48
C ASP A 7 -2.42 7.36 -3.75
N LEU A 8 -2.80 6.66 -4.81
CA LEU A 8 -2.24 5.35 -5.13
C LEU A 8 -0.77 5.47 -5.62
N PRO A 9 -0.44 6.37 -6.58
CA PRO A 9 0.95 6.67 -6.91
C PRO A 9 1.81 7.08 -5.71
N SER A 10 1.33 8.01 -4.87
CA SER A 10 2.06 8.45 -3.68
C SER A 10 2.24 7.32 -2.66
N LEU A 11 1.25 6.45 -2.51
CA LEU A 11 1.35 5.27 -1.63
C LEU A 11 2.41 4.27 -2.13
N ILE A 12 2.50 4.06 -3.44
CA ILE A 12 3.54 3.22 -4.05
C ILE A 12 4.92 3.84 -3.79
N GLU A 13 5.08 5.15 -4.01
CA GLU A 13 6.33 5.87 -3.77
C GLU A 13 6.76 5.77 -2.29
N GLU A 14 5.85 6.02 -1.35
CA GLU A 14 6.10 5.87 0.09
C GLU A 14 6.54 4.44 0.44
N GLY A 15 5.88 3.43 -0.14
CA GLY A 15 6.24 2.03 0.07
C GLY A 15 7.65 1.69 -0.42
N LEU A 16 8.04 2.22 -1.58
CA LEU A 16 9.40 2.09 -2.12
C LEU A 16 10.45 2.77 -1.22
N GLN A 17 10.15 3.95 -0.68
CA GLN A 17 11.04 4.64 0.26
C GLN A 17 11.21 3.85 1.57
N LEU A 18 10.16 3.21 2.07
CA LEU A 18 10.23 2.35 3.25
C LEU A 18 11.11 1.11 3.01
N LEU A 19 11.04 0.51 1.81
CA LEU A 19 11.93 -0.57 1.40
C LEU A 19 13.39 -0.10 1.31
N GLN A 20 13.64 1.03 0.64
CA GLN A 20 14.99 1.59 0.49
C GLN A 20 15.64 1.96 1.83
N SER A 21 14.84 2.40 2.81
CA SER A 21 15.31 2.71 4.15
C SER A 21 15.48 1.48 5.06
N GLY A 22 15.18 0.27 4.57
CA GLY A 22 15.32 -0.98 5.32
C GLY A 22 14.35 -1.09 6.51
N CYS A 23 13.20 -0.41 6.43
CA CYS A 23 12.19 -0.47 7.48
C CYS A 23 11.65 -1.89 7.63
N LYS A 24 11.54 -2.36 8.88
CA LYS A 24 10.85 -3.61 9.20
C LYS A 24 9.34 -3.38 9.23
N ILE A 25 8.56 -4.41 8.95
CA ILE A 25 7.09 -4.29 8.94
C ILE A 25 6.48 -3.85 10.29
N GLN A 26 7.20 -4.09 11.41
CA GLN A 26 6.78 -3.62 12.75
C GLN A 26 7.08 -2.14 12.99
N ASP A 27 7.83 -1.47 12.10
CA ASP A 27 8.09 -0.03 12.18
C ASP A 27 6.76 0.72 12.08
N CYS A 28 6.58 1.73 12.94
CA CYS A 28 5.34 2.50 12.98
C CYS A 28 5.03 3.17 11.63
N ARG A 29 6.05 3.51 10.84
CA ARG A 29 5.90 4.06 9.49
C ARG A 29 5.31 3.02 8.53
N CYS A 30 5.73 1.76 8.62
CA CYS A 30 5.17 0.67 7.83
C CYS A 30 3.72 0.36 8.24
N ILE A 31 3.41 0.42 9.54
CA ILE A 31 2.04 0.23 10.04
C ILE A 31 1.14 1.36 9.54
N TYR A 32 1.58 2.61 9.66
CA TYR A 32 0.84 3.77 9.19
C TYR A 32 0.61 3.70 7.67
N TRP A 33 1.65 3.40 6.90
CA TRP A 33 1.56 3.20 5.46
C TRP A 33 0.57 2.09 5.08
N PHE A 34 0.57 0.97 5.79
CA PHE A 34 -0.40 -0.11 5.57
C PHE A 34 -1.85 0.36 5.80
N LEU A 35 -2.11 1.07 6.89
CA LEU A 35 -3.45 1.60 7.18
C LEU A 35 -3.90 2.61 6.13
N LYS A 36 -3.00 3.52 5.72
CA LYS A 36 -3.24 4.45 4.62
C LYS A 36 -3.59 3.68 3.35
N GLY A 37 -2.82 2.65 3.01
CA GLY A 37 -3.07 1.84 1.82
C GLY A 37 -4.41 1.12 1.83
N LYS A 38 -4.81 0.53 2.96
CA LYS A 38 -6.16 -0.04 3.10
C LYS A 38 -7.25 1.00 2.84
N CYS A 39 -7.16 2.16 3.48
CA CYS A 39 -8.14 3.22 3.28
C CYS A 39 -8.18 3.73 1.83
N THR A 40 -7.03 3.85 1.17
CA THR A 40 -6.97 4.23 -0.24
C THR A 40 -7.67 3.20 -1.13
N LEU A 41 -7.36 1.90 -0.97
CA LEU A 41 -7.97 0.83 -1.76
C LEU A 41 -9.50 0.76 -1.53
N ASP A 42 -9.94 0.85 -0.27
CA ASP A 42 -11.37 0.84 0.08
C ASP A 42 -12.10 2.04 -0.55
N ARG A 43 -11.48 3.23 -0.59
CA ARG A 43 -12.06 4.45 -1.21
C ARG A 43 -12.13 4.39 -2.73
N LEU A 44 -11.17 3.73 -3.37
CA LEU A 44 -11.19 3.49 -4.81
C LEU A 44 -12.27 2.45 -5.20
N GLY A 45 -12.97 1.85 -4.23
CA GLY A 45 -13.97 0.81 -4.46
C GLY A 45 -13.36 -0.45 -5.06
N LEU A 46 -12.07 -0.69 -4.81
CA LEU A 46 -11.35 -1.83 -5.35
C LEU A 46 -11.68 -3.06 -4.50
N GLU A 47 -12.25 -4.06 -5.14
CA GLU A 47 -12.55 -5.36 -4.54
C GLU A 47 -11.95 -6.45 -5.41
N GLY A 48 -11.37 -7.48 -4.78
CA GLY A 48 -10.83 -8.63 -5.49
C GLY A 48 -9.58 -9.23 -4.84
N GLU A 49 -9.11 -10.32 -5.45
CA GLU A 49 -8.02 -11.15 -4.93
C GLU A 49 -6.74 -10.36 -4.64
N LEU A 50 -6.41 -9.36 -5.47
CA LEU A 50 -5.22 -8.51 -5.28
C LEU A 50 -5.31 -7.63 -4.02
N VAL A 51 -6.49 -7.06 -3.76
CA VAL A 51 -6.74 -6.23 -2.57
C VAL A 51 -6.72 -7.09 -1.31
N ASP A 52 -7.27 -8.30 -1.37
CA ASP A 52 -7.20 -9.24 -0.26
C ASP A 52 -5.77 -9.71 0.01
N LYS A 53 -4.98 -10.00 -1.04
CA LYS A 53 -3.55 -10.27 -0.89
C LYS A 53 -2.83 -9.11 -0.21
N PHE A 54 -3.15 -7.86 -0.55
CA PHE A 54 -2.54 -6.70 0.11
C PHE A 54 -2.88 -6.69 1.61
N ARG A 55 -4.15 -6.96 1.97
CA ARG A 55 -4.62 -6.99 3.36
C ARG A 55 -3.96 -8.09 4.21
N PHE A 56 -3.67 -9.25 3.62
CA PHE A 56 -3.16 -10.43 4.34
C PHE A 56 -1.65 -10.68 4.21
N SER A 57 -0.98 -10.04 3.25
CA SER A 57 0.48 -10.14 3.09
C SER A 57 1.23 -9.72 4.36
N LEU A 58 2.36 -10.39 4.62
CA LEU A 58 3.19 -10.16 5.80
C LEU A 58 4.54 -9.50 5.45
N GLU A 59 4.76 -9.22 4.18
CA GLU A 59 6.00 -8.65 3.68
C GLU A 59 5.76 -7.29 3.02
N LEU A 60 6.62 -6.32 3.33
CA LEU A 60 6.51 -4.97 2.79
C LEU A 60 6.68 -4.95 1.26
N GLU A 61 7.62 -5.75 0.76
CA GLU A 61 7.90 -5.85 -0.69
C GLU A 61 6.70 -6.39 -1.47
N GLU A 62 6.04 -7.41 -0.93
CA GLU A 62 4.83 -7.99 -1.52
C GLU A 62 3.71 -6.95 -1.62
N ARG A 63 3.49 -6.19 -0.54
CA ARG A 63 2.48 -5.12 -0.52
C ARG A 63 2.74 -4.06 -1.59
N VAL A 64 4.00 -3.64 -1.76
CA VAL A 64 4.36 -2.66 -2.80
C VAL A 64 4.08 -3.21 -4.20
N LYS A 65 4.47 -4.46 -4.49
CA LYS A 65 4.20 -5.10 -5.78
C LYS A 65 2.71 -5.21 -6.09
N LEU A 66 1.89 -5.53 -5.09
CA LEU A 66 0.44 -5.60 -5.24
C LEU A 66 -0.16 -4.23 -5.59
N LEU A 67 0.29 -3.16 -4.91
CA LEU A 67 -0.16 -1.80 -5.24
C LEU A 67 0.24 -1.37 -6.65
N GLN A 68 1.44 -1.73 -7.11
CA GLN A 68 1.87 -1.50 -8.50
C GLN A 68 0.99 -2.27 -9.50
N THR A 69 0.69 -3.53 -9.21
CA THR A 69 -0.19 -4.35 -10.05
C THR A 69 -1.59 -3.76 -10.15
N VAL A 70 -2.09 -3.17 -9.07
CA VAL A 70 -3.39 -2.47 -9.06
C VAL A 70 -3.33 -1.16 -9.86
N PHE A 71 -2.21 -0.43 -9.82
CA PHE A 71 -2.04 0.82 -10.55
C PHE A 71 -1.91 0.63 -12.07
N ASP A 72 -1.33 -0.49 -12.50
CA ASP A 72 -1.11 -0.81 -13.92
C ASP A 72 -2.36 -1.38 -14.64
N GLN A 73 -3.49 -1.58 -13.93
CA GLN A 73 -4.77 -2.07 -14.48
C GLN A 73 -5.67 -0.94 -14.97
#